data_AF-I3SQH2-F1
#
_entry.id   AF-I3SQH2-F1
#
_cell.length_a   1.000
_cell.length_b   1.000
_cell.length_c   1.000
_cell.angle_alpha   90.00
_cell.angle_beta   90.00
_cell.angle_gamma   90.00
#
_symmetry.space_group_name_H-M   'P 1'
#
loop_
_entity.id
_entity.type
_entity.pdbx_description
1 polymer ?
#
loop_
_entity_poly.entity_id
_entity_poly.type
_entity_poly.pdbx_seq_one_letter_code
_entity_poly.pdbx_strand_id
1 'polypeptide(L)'
;MVKDLPTLPSQLSASKQIKCQYRDRAAERRILHGGFGVGPGQKKLGVDDDTTSSPDACPEVATEEALKMSFGPGSYARNFLEGMGWKEGEGLGSSTKGLVEPIQPVGNIGSAGLGWPRR
;
A
#
# COMPACT_ATOMS: atom_id res chain seq x y z
N MET A 1 57.70 -11.90 -32.68
CA MET A 1 57.29 -10.60 -33.26
C MET A 1 56.43 -9.91 -32.24
N VAL A 2 56.83 -8.72 -31.80
CA VAL A 2 56.17 -7.95 -30.74
C VAL A 2 55.69 -6.64 -31.35
N LYS A 3 54.45 -6.26 -31.00
CA LYS A 3 53.79 -4.93 -31.12
C LYS A 3 53.21 -4.62 -32.53
N ASP A 4 52.05 -3.96 -32.68
CA ASP A 4 51.44 -2.88 -31.90
C ASP A 4 49.89 -2.93 -31.87
N LEU A 5 49.29 -2.58 -30.73
CA LEU A 5 47.93 -2.05 -30.62
C LEU A 5 48.02 -0.77 -29.76
N PRO A 6 47.31 0.32 -30.11
CA PRO A 6 47.68 1.66 -29.72
C PRO A 6 47.33 1.98 -28.26
N THR A 7 48.34 2.46 -27.54
CA THR A 7 48.24 3.13 -26.25
C THR A 7 47.31 4.33 -26.36
N LEU A 8 46.14 4.27 -25.72
CA LEU A 8 45.34 5.48 -25.49
C LEU A 8 45.97 6.29 -24.36
N PRO A 9 46.23 7.59 -24.55
CA PRO A 9 46.90 8.41 -23.55
C PRO A 9 45.98 8.64 -22.35
N SER A 10 46.44 8.17 -21.19
CA SER A 10 46.01 8.62 -19.89
C SER A 10 46.28 10.13 -19.77
N GLN A 11 45.26 10.96 -19.96
CA GLN A 11 45.32 12.39 -19.67
C GLN A 11 44.65 12.64 -18.33
N LEU A 12 45.42 12.42 -17.26
CA LEU A 12 45.21 13.09 -15.98
C LEU A 12 45.79 14.50 -16.13
N SER A 13 44.95 15.52 -16.33
CA SER A 13 45.40 16.91 -16.31
C SER A 13 44.41 17.83 -15.58
N ALA A 14 44.93 18.39 -14.49
CA ALA A 14 44.62 19.63 -13.80
C ALA A 14 43.18 20.21 -13.90
N SER A 15 42.50 20.17 -12.74
CA SER A 15 41.72 21.27 -12.17
C SER A 15 40.96 22.17 -13.16
N LYS A 16 39.93 21.63 -13.81
CA LYS A 16 38.73 22.43 -14.06
C LYS A 16 37.85 22.28 -12.85
N GLN A 17 37.27 23.38 -12.37
CA GLN A 17 36.08 23.36 -11.52
C GLN A 17 34.94 22.71 -12.33
N ILE A 18 35.04 21.40 -12.56
CA ILE A 18 33.96 20.57 -13.05
C ILE A 18 32.98 20.67 -11.90
N LYS A 19 31.94 21.49 -12.07
CA LYS A 19 30.83 21.58 -11.14
C LYS A 19 30.47 20.13 -10.82
N CYS A 20 30.80 19.65 -9.63
CA CYS A 20 30.48 18.31 -9.18
C CYS A 20 28.97 18.30 -8.98
N GLN A 21 28.22 18.29 -10.08
CA GLN A 21 26.81 18.04 -10.03
C GLN A 21 26.69 16.57 -9.63
N TYR A 22 26.28 16.37 -8.40
CA TYR A 22 25.99 15.06 -7.87
C TYR A 22 24.94 14.40 -8.77
N ARG A 23 25.34 13.32 -9.44
CA ARG A 23 24.44 12.53 -10.28
C ARG A 23 23.90 11.36 -9.45
N ASP A 24 22.65 11.47 -9.02
CA ASP A 24 21.99 10.44 -8.24
C ASP A 24 21.58 9.26 -9.14
N ARG A 25 22.50 8.32 -9.34
CA ARG A 25 22.23 7.07 -10.08
C ARG A 25 21.14 6.22 -9.42
N ALA A 26 20.87 6.38 -8.12
CA ALA A 26 19.80 5.65 -7.45
C ALA A 26 18.44 6.22 -7.86
N ALA A 27 18.31 7.55 -7.94
CA ALA A 27 17.11 8.21 -8.45
C ALA A 27 16.84 7.85 -9.93
N GLU A 28 17.86 7.82 -10.78
CA GLU A 28 17.70 7.43 -12.18
C GLU A 28 17.22 5.98 -12.35
N ARG A 29 17.76 5.04 -11.57
CA ARG A 29 17.28 3.65 -11.54
C ARG A 29 15.83 3.55 -11.05
N ARG A 30 15.43 4.40 -10.10
CA ARG A 30 14.03 4.51 -9.68
C ARG A 30 13.16 4.96 -10.84
N ILE A 31 13.54 5.98 -11.61
CA ILE A 31 12.73 6.43 -12.77
C ILE A 31 12.65 5.32 -13.84
N LEU A 32 13.77 4.65 -14.14
CA LEU A 32 13.85 3.64 -15.20
C LEU A 32 13.10 2.35 -14.85
N HIS A 33 13.13 1.91 -13.60
CA HIS A 33 12.59 0.61 -13.18
C HIS A 33 11.32 0.73 -12.30
N GLY A 34 10.72 1.91 -12.17
CA GLY A 34 9.53 2.12 -11.34
C GLY A 34 9.84 2.04 -9.84
N GLY A 35 10.64 2.99 -9.36
CA GLY A 35 11.14 3.08 -8.00
C GLY A 35 10.05 3.33 -6.96
N PHE A 36 10.33 2.84 -5.75
CA PHE A 36 9.35 2.44 -4.75
C PHE A 36 8.38 1.40 -5.32
N GLY A 37 8.95 0.21 -5.56
CA GLY A 37 8.17 -0.99 -5.75
C GLY A 37 7.22 -1.14 -4.57
N VAL A 38 5.94 -0.94 -4.84
CA VAL A 38 4.87 -1.60 -4.10
C VAL A 38 5.18 -3.08 -4.20
N GLY A 39 5.69 -3.65 -3.11
CA GLY A 39 5.75 -5.09 -2.97
C GLY A 39 4.33 -5.65 -3.09
N PRO A 40 4.16 -6.90 -3.54
CA PRO A 40 2.84 -7.52 -3.59
C PRO A 40 2.14 -7.37 -2.24
N GLY A 41 1.00 -6.67 -2.22
CA GLY A 41 0.20 -6.39 -1.02
C GLY A 41 0.20 -4.95 -0.48
N GLN A 42 0.97 -4.02 -1.05
CA GLN A 42 0.98 -2.62 -0.55
C GLN A 42 0.00 -1.72 -1.33
N LYS A 43 -1.00 -1.14 -0.62
CA LYS A 43 -1.92 -0.15 -1.19
C LYS A 43 -1.20 1.19 -1.40
N LYS A 44 -1.31 1.76 -2.60
CA LYS A 44 -0.74 3.06 -2.98
C LYS A 44 -1.43 4.16 -2.16
N LEU A 45 -0.69 4.88 -1.33
CA LEU A 45 -1.10 6.22 -0.92
C LEU A 45 -0.48 7.16 -1.97
N GLY A 46 -1.30 7.64 -2.90
CA GLY A 46 -0.90 8.73 -3.78
C GLY A 46 -0.63 9.95 -2.93
N VAL A 47 0.61 10.44 -2.96
CA VAL A 47 0.92 11.82 -2.59
C VAL A 47 0.82 12.57 -3.91
N ASP A 48 -0.39 13.04 -4.21
CA ASP A 48 -0.64 14.00 -5.26
C ASP A 48 -0.88 15.34 -4.54
N ASP A 49 0.10 16.23 -4.65
CA ASP A 49 0.02 17.60 -4.15
C ASP A 49 -0.79 18.46 -5.13
N ASP A 50 -1.53 19.41 -4.56
CA ASP A 50 -2.12 20.59 -5.19
C ASP A 50 -3.26 20.39 -6.21
N THR A 51 -4.48 20.26 -5.70
CA THR A 51 -5.62 21.03 -6.22
C THR A 51 -6.56 21.33 -5.07
N THR A 52 -6.58 22.61 -4.69
CA THR A 52 -7.57 23.22 -3.81
C THR A 52 -8.99 22.81 -4.25
N SER A 53 -9.65 21.96 -3.48
CA SER A 53 -11.10 21.87 -3.42
C SER A 53 -11.53 21.69 -1.97
N SER A 54 -12.21 22.72 -1.48
CA SER A 54 -12.90 22.86 -0.20
C SER A 54 -13.38 21.55 0.45
N PRO A 55 -13.16 21.33 1.76
CA PRO A 55 -13.91 20.31 2.52
C PRO A 55 -15.31 20.85 2.81
N ASP A 56 -16.21 20.76 1.84
CA ASP A 56 -17.64 20.98 2.08
C ASP A 56 -18.47 19.95 1.29
N ALA A 57 -18.63 18.76 1.88
CA ALA A 57 -19.70 17.82 1.54
C ALA A 57 -19.92 16.84 2.71
N CYS A 58 -21.12 16.91 3.27
CA CYS A 58 -21.69 16.22 4.42
C CYS A 58 -21.16 14.80 4.77
N PRO A 59 -20.78 14.56 6.04
CA PRO A 59 -20.44 13.21 6.54
C PRO A 59 -21.66 12.28 6.73
N GLU A 60 -22.90 12.74 6.53
CA GLU A 60 -24.09 11.89 6.73
C GLU A 60 -24.29 10.84 5.61
N VAL A 61 -24.00 11.20 4.35
CA VAL A 61 -24.35 10.35 3.18
C VAL A 61 -23.50 9.07 3.06
N ALA A 62 -22.25 9.12 3.50
CA ALA A 62 -21.37 7.94 3.49
C ALA A 62 -21.75 6.93 4.60
N THR A 63 -22.40 7.39 5.67
CA THR A 63 -22.80 6.51 6.78
C THR A 63 -24.03 5.68 6.42
N GLU A 64 -24.99 6.25 5.69
CA GLU A 64 -26.21 5.55 5.28
C GLU A 64 -25.95 4.51 4.18
N GLU A 65 -25.02 4.75 3.25
CA GLU A 65 -24.61 3.75 2.26
C GLU A 65 -23.83 2.58 2.90
N ALA A 66 -23.00 2.86 3.91
CA ALA A 66 -22.30 1.84 4.67
C ALA A 66 -23.26 1.01 5.55
N LEU A 67 -24.31 1.61 6.10
CA LEU A 67 -25.37 0.89 6.81
C LEU A 67 -26.18 0.00 5.87
N LYS A 68 -26.39 0.41 4.61
CA LYS A 68 -27.03 -0.43 3.59
C LYS A 68 -26.19 -1.66 3.20
N MET A 69 -24.87 -1.59 3.39
CA MET A 69 -23.94 -2.73 3.26
C MET A 69 -23.69 -3.47 4.59
N SER A 70 -24.28 -3.03 5.69
CA SER A 70 -24.11 -3.67 6.99
C SER A 70 -24.93 -4.97 7.07
N PHE A 71 -24.40 -5.98 7.76
CA PHE A 71 -25.09 -7.25 8.06
C PHE A 71 -26.19 -7.10 9.13
N GLY A 72 -26.90 -5.97 9.11
CA GLY A 72 -27.99 -5.67 10.02
C GLY A 72 -29.20 -6.60 9.85
N PRO A 73 -30.15 -6.53 10.80
CA PRO A 73 -31.40 -7.29 10.71
C PRO A 73 -32.18 -6.93 9.45
N GLY A 74 -32.65 -7.94 8.72
CA GLY A 74 -33.36 -7.77 7.44
C GLY A 74 -32.47 -7.47 6.22
N SER A 75 -31.14 -7.50 6.36
CA SER A 75 -30.23 -7.35 5.22
C SER A 75 -30.36 -8.53 4.25
N TYR A 76 -30.14 -8.26 2.95
CA TYR A 76 -30.19 -9.28 1.91
C TYR A 76 -29.23 -10.44 2.19
N ALA A 77 -28.02 -10.13 2.64
CA ALA A 77 -27.01 -11.13 2.98
C ALA A 77 -27.47 -12.04 4.14
N ARG A 78 -28.12 -11.48 5.17
CA ARG A 78 -28.70 -12.25 6.27
C ARG A 78 -29.79 -13.20 5.77
N ASN A 79 -30.75 -12.69 4.98
CA ASN A 79 -31.83 -13.50 4.42
C ASN A 79 -31.31 -14.65 3.52
N PHE A 80 -30.25 -14.40 2.76
CA PHE A 80 -29.62 -15.42 1.92
C PHE A 80 -28.97 -16.53 2.76
N LEU A 81 -28.25 -16.18 3.83
CA LEU A 81 -27.65 -17.16 4.75
C LEU A 81 -28.73 -17.98 5.48
N GLU A 82 -29.78 -17.32 5.95
CA GLU A 82 -30.94 -18.00 6.56
C GLU A 82 -31.61 -18.97 5.60
N GLY A 83 -31.74 -18.60 4.32
CA GLY A 83 -32.24 -19.48 3.25
C GLY A 83 -31.37 -20.72 3.02
N MET A 84 -30.08 -20.67 3.36
CA MET A 84 -29.15 -21.81 3.33
C MET A 84 -29.15 -22.63 4.63
N GLY A 85 -29.96 -22.25 5.61
CA GLY A 85 -30.10 -22.94 6.91
C GLY A 85 -29.22 -22.40 8.03
N TRP A 86 -28.49 -21.29 7.81
CA TRP A 86 -27.80 -20.59 8.89
C TRP A 86 -28.81 -19.88 9.81
N LYS A 87 -28.48 -19.73 11.09
CA LYS A 87 -29.35 -19.07 12.08
C LYS A 87 -28.58 -17.98 12.82
N GLU A 88 -29.28 -16.92 13.20
CA GLU A 88 -28.68 -15.84 14.00
C GLU A 88 -28.07 -16.38 15.30
N GLY A 89 -26.83 -15.99 15.57
CA GLY A 89 -26.06 -16.43 16.73
C GLY A 89 -25.30 -17.75 16.55
N GLU A 90 -25.46 -18.44 15.42
CA GLU A 90 -24.75 -19.69 15.14
C GLU A 90 -23.45 -19.47 14.35
N GLY A 91 -22.39 -20.18 14.74
CA GLY A 91 -21.14 -20.20 13.99
C GLY A 91 -21.26 -21.00 12.70
N LEU A 92 -20.51 -20.62 11.67
CA LEU A 92 -20.50 -21.37 10.40
C LEU A 92 -19.72 -22.71 10.51
N GLY A 93 -19.98 -23.63 9.57
CA GLY A 93 -19.29 -24.91 9.45
C GLY A 93 -20.14 -26.12 9.90
N SER A 94 -19.65 -27.34 9.63
CA SER A 94 -20.42 -28.58 9.86
C SER A 94 -20.74 -28.86 11.32
N SER A 95 -19.86 -28.47 12.24
CA SER A 95 -20.05 -28.62 13.69
C SER A 95 -20.58 -27.35 14.35
N THR A 96 -20.87 -26.29 13.58
CA THR A 96 -21.39 -24.99 14.06
C THR A 96 -20.54 -24.31 15.14
N LYS A 97 -19.26 -24.69 15.22
CA LYS A 97 -18.22 -24.15 16.11
C LYS A 97 -17.40 -23.01 15.48
N GLY A 98 -17.87 -22.44 14.37
CA GLY A 98 -17.23 -21.29 13.74
C GLY A 98 -17.26 -20.06 14.64
N LEU A 99 -16.38 -19.09 14.38
CA LEU A 99 -16.42 -17.79 15.06
C LEU A 99 -17.71 -17.05 14.69
N VAL A 100 -18.40 -16.55 15.71
CA VAL A 100 -19.62 -15.74 15.55
C VAL A 100 -19.28 -14.27 15.35
N GLU A 101 -18.28 -13.78 16.08
CA GLU A 101 -17.83 -12.40 15.99
C GLU A 101 -16.67 -12.24 14.98
N PRO A 102 -16.67 -11.16 14.17
CA PRO A 102 -15.56 -10.87 13.29
C PRO A 102 -14.26 -10.64 14.05
N ILE A 103 -13.17 -11.21 13.54
CA ILE A 103 -11.83 -11.00 14.11
C ILE A 103 -11.44 -9.54 13.93
N GLN A 104 -11.00 -8.90 15.01
CA GLN A 104 -10.49 -7.54 14.97
C GLN A 104 -9.07 -7.52 14.40
N PRO A 105 -8.81 -6.83 13.28
CA PRO A 105 -7.48 -6.76 12.72
C PRO A 105 -6.60 -5.86 13.58
N VAL A 106 -5.40 -6.34 13.93
CA VAL A 106 -4.36 -5.51 14.55
C VAL A 106 -3.44 -4.99 13.44
N GLY A 107 -3.63 -3.74 13.03
CA GLY A 107 -2.76 -3.08 12.05
C GLY A 107 -1.45 -2.56 12.66
N ASN A 108 -0.50 -2.14 11.82
CA ASN A 108 0.66 -1.36 12.27
C ASN A 108 0.30 0.12 12.42
N ILE A 109 0.99 0.83 13.33
CA ILE A 109 0.90 2.30 13.39
C ILE A 109 1.94 2.87 12.42
N GLY A 110 1.48 3.58 11.37
CA GLY A 110 2.38 4.15 10.36
C GLY A 110 3.28 3.11 9.70
N SER A 111 4.59 3.38 9.68
CA SER A 111 5.63 2.49 9.15
C SER A 111 6.42 1.75 10.24
N ALA A 112 5.91 1.68 11.47
CA ALA A 112 6.58 1.02 12.57
C ALA A 112 6.87 -0.47 12.25
N GLY A 113 8.05 -0.93 12.64
CA GLY A 113 8.44 -2.34 12.53
C GLY A 113 7.63 -3.25 13.46
N LEU A 114 7.62 -4.55 13.15
CA LEU A 114 7.00 -5.55 14.03
C LEU A 114 7.66 -5.52 15.41
N GLY A 115 6.85 -5.58 16.47
CA GLY A 115 7.32 -5.53 17.86
C GLY A 115 7.60 -4.13 18.41
N TRP A 116 7.37 -3.05 17.64
CA TRP A 116 7.45 -1.70 18.18
C TRP A 116 6.43 -1.49 19.31
N PRO A 117 6.86 -1.02 20.50
CA PRO A 117 5.96 -0.87 21.64
C PRO A 117 4.88 0.16 21.33
N ARG A 118 3.62 -0.28 21.41
CA ARG A 118 2.47 0.62 21.47
C ARG A 118 2.40 1.13 22.91
N ARG A 119 2.86 2.37 23.14
CA ARG A 119 2.63 3.07 24.41
C ARG A 119 1.16 3.41 24.56
#